data_AF-A0A7K9LRM6-F1
#
_entry.id   AF-A0A7K9LRM6-F1
#
_cell.length_a   1.000
_cell.length_b   1.000
_cell.length_c   1.000
_cell.angle_alpha   90.00
_cell.angle_beta   90.00
_cell.angle_gamma   90.00
#
_symmetry.space_group_name_H-M   'P 1'
#
loop_
_entity.id
_entity.type
_entity.pdbx_description
1 polymer ?
#
loop_
_entity_poly.entity_id
_entity_poly.type
_entity_poly.pdbx_seq_one_letter_code
_entity_poly.pdbx_strand_id
1 'polypeptide(L)'
;YGSLDWEEFITSECSSIPYTLIAFAGVCLGISLCGLAGNGVVMWFLCFHTKQSPFTVYILNLAVADFSLLLLFLLLILAFLTVAAFCTSLFPFIHHYRHFVF
;
A
#
# COMPACT_ATOMS: atom_id res chain seq x y z
N TYR A 1 18.07 -29.91 4.02
CA TYR A 1 18.98 -28.92 4.63
C TYR A 1 18.62 -27.52 4.15
N GLY A 2 18.67 -27.22 2.85
CA GLY A 2 18.42 -25.87 2.33
C GLY A 2 17.06 -25.20 2.59
N SER A 3 15.99 -25.92 2.95
CA SER A 3 14.67 -25.31 3.22
C SER A 3 14.58 -24.64 4.59
N LEU A 4 15.32 -25.14 5.59
CA LEU A 4 15.34 -24.57 6.95
C LEU A 4 16.06 -23.21 6.96
N ASP A 5 17.11 -23.06 6.17
CA ASP A 5 17.91 -21.84 6.08
C ASP A 5 17.10 -20.64 5.53
N TRP A 6 16.24 -20.88 4.52
CA TRP A 6 15.38 -19.84 3.95
C TRP A 6 14.29 -19.37 4.91
N GLU A 7 13.73 -20.28 5.71
CA GLU A 7 12.70 -19.93 6.69
C GLU A 7 13.28 -19.11 7.84
N GLU A 8 14.47 -19.47 8.33
CA GLU A 8 15.16 -18.72 9.41
C GLU A 8 15.56 -17.30 8.94
N PHE A 9 16.00 -17.18 7.68
CA PHE A 9 16.29 -15.89 7.05
C PHE A 9 15.05 -15.00 6.97
N ILE A 10 13.92 -15.50 6.44
CA ILE A 10 12.65 -14.76 6.35
C ILE A 10 12.14 -14.35 7.75
N THR A 11 12.32 -15.21 8.76
CA THR A 11 11.92 -14.96 10.16
C THR A 11 12.64 -13.74 10.74
N SER A 12 13.95 -13.65 10.50
CA SER A 12 14.78 -12.55 11.02
C SER A 12 14.42 -11.19 10.40
N GLU A 13 14.14 -11.17 9.09
CA GLU A 13 13.78 -9.96 8.34
C GLU A 13 12.41 -9.43 8.77
N CYS A 14 11.45 -10.33 9.02
CA CYS A 14 10.10 -9.95 9.38
C CYS A 14 9.94 -9.54 10.86
N SER A 15 10.65 -10.20 11.78
CA SER A 15 10.74 -9.78 13.18
C SER A 15 11.42 -8.40 13.30
N SER A 16 12.26 -8.06 12.33
CA SER A 16 12.92 -6.75 12.23
C SER A 16 12.06 -5.66 11.62
N ILE A 17 10.82 -5.92 11.17
CA ILE A 17 9.93 -4.86 10.69
C ILE A 17 9.68 -3.90 11.86
N PRO A 18 10.14 -2.64 11.77
CA PRO A 18 9.98 -1.72 12.89
C PRO A 18 8.51 -1.37 13.03
N TYR A 19 7.99 -1.38 14.25
CA TYR A 19 6.67 -0.82 14.58
C TYR A 19 6.54 0.63 14.09
N THR A 20 7.64 1.37 14.05
CA THR A 20 7.74 2.72 13.47
C THR A 20 7.35 2.74 12.00
N LEU A 21 7.70 1.72 11.24
CA LEU A 21 7.44 1.61 9.80
C LEU A 21 5.97 1.31 9.53
N ILE A 22 5.35 0.46 10.35
CA ILE A 22 3.91 0.20 10.34
C ILE A 22 3.11 1.47 10.71
N ALA A 23 3.54 2.17 11.76
CA ALA A 23 2.92 3.43 12.16
C ALA A 23 3.03 4.50 11.05
N PHE A 24 4.22 4.64 10.46
CA PHE A 24 4.47 5.54 9.34
C PHE A 24 3.61 5.19 8.12
N ALA A 25 3.54 3.91 7.75
CA ALA A 25 2.65 3.39 6.71
C ALA A 25 1.18 3.77 6.95
N GLY A 26 0.68 3.61 8.18
CA GLY A 26 -0.67 4.01 8.55
C GLY A 26 -0.95 5.51 8.38
N VAL A 27 -0.02 6.36 8.83
CA VAL A 27 -0.12 7.83 8.65
C VAL A 27 -0.11 8.20 7.17
N CYS A 28 0.80 7.60 6.40
CA CYS A 28 0.90 7.80 4.96
C CYS A 28 -0.38 7.37 4.21
N LEU A 29 -1.02 6.26 4.60
CA LEU A 29 -2.32 5.85 4.05
C LEU A 29 -3.41 6.88 4.32
N GLY A 30 -3.48 7.41 5.55
CA GLY A 30 -4.46 8.44 5.91
C GLY A 30 -4.30 9.72 5.09
N ILE A 31 -3.05 10.19 4.93
CA ILE A 31 -2.74 11.37 4.12
C ILE A 31 -3.07 11.10 2.64
N SER A 32 -2.73 9.92 2.13
CA SER A 32 -3.02 9.55 0.74
C SER A 32 -4.52 9.51 0.46
N LEU A 33 -5.33 8.90 1.33
CA LEU A 33 -6.79 8.87 1.19
C LEU A 33 -7.42 10.27 1.25
N CYS A 34 -6.92 11.12 2.14
CA CYS A 34 -7.37 12.50 2.24
C CYS A 34 -7.04 13.29 0.96
N GLY A 35 -5.83 13.13 0.43
CA GLY A 35 -5.40 13.74 -0.84
C GLY A 35 -6.19 13.20 -2.04
N LEU A 36 -6.48 11.89 -2.06
CA LEU A 36 -7.27 11.23 -3.10
C LEU A 36 -8.70 11.80 -3.14
N ALA A 37 -9.34 11.94 -1.98
CA ALA A 37 -10.66 12.54 -1.87
C ALA A 37 -10.65 14.02 -2.32
N GLY A 38 -9.64 14.80 -1.92
CA GLY A 38 -9.50 16.20 -2.32
C GLY A 38 -9.32 16.37 -3.84
N ASN A 39 -8.40 15.61 -4.44
CA ASN A 39 -8.13 15.67 -5.88
C ASN A 39 -9.30 15.10 -6.71
N GLY A 40 -9.95 14.05 -6.22
CA GLY A 40 -11.13 13.44 -6.85
C GLY A 40 -12.34 14.38 -6.89
N VAL A 41 -12.59 15.15 -5.83
CA VAL A 41 -13.69 16.13 -5.79
C VAL A 41 -13.47 17.25 -6.80
N VAL A 42 -12.23 17.75 -6.95
CA VAL A 42 -11.89 18.76 -7.96
C VAL A 42 -12.09 18.19 -9.37
N MET A 43 -11.68 16.95 -9.61
CA MET A 43 -11.90 16.28 -10.89
C MET A 43 -13.39 16.09 -11.19
N TRP A 44 -14.18 15.66 -10.20
CA TRP A 44 -15.63 15.50 -10.32
C TRP A 44 -16.33 16.84 -10.61
N PHE A 45 -15.94 17.88 -9.89
CA PHE A 45 -16.49 19.22 -10.05
C PHE A 45 -16.15 19.82 -11.43
N LEU A 46 -14.91 19.65 -11.90
CA LEU A 46 -14.48 20.09 -13.23
C LEU A 46 -15.15 19.30 -14.36
N CYS A 47 -15.41 18.00 -14.15
CA CYS A 47 -16.10 17.14 -15.11
C CYS A 47 -17.57 17.54 -15.28
N PHE A 48 -18.27 17.85 -14.19
CA PHE A 48 -19.69 18.20 -14.22
C PHE A 48 -19.98 19.67 -14.59
N HIS A 49 -19.07 20.61 -14.32
CA HIS A 49 -19.40 22.04 -14.31
C HIS A 49 -18.86 22.87 -15.48
N THR A 50 -17.99 22.35 -16.37
CA THR A 50 -17.32 23.20 -17.36
C THR A 50 -17.44 22.71 -18.80
N LYS A 51 -17.94 23.60 -19.67
CA LYS A 51 -17.81 23.50 -21.12
C LYS A 51 -16.32 23.46 -21.49
N GLN A 52 -15.87 22.32 -22.01
CA GLN A 52 -14.48 21.98 -22.38
C GLN A 52 -13.72 23.17 -22.98
N SER A 53 -12.93 23.84 -22.14
CA SER A 53 -11.88 24.76 -22.55
C SER A 53 -10.54 24.05 -22.37
N PRO A 54 -9.53 24.26 -23.24
CA PRO A 54 -8.21 23.64 -23.10
C PRO A 54 -7.55 23.87 -21.73
N PHE A 55 -7.96 24.92 -21.02
CA PHE A 55 -7.53 25.21 -19.65
C PHE A 55 -7.95 24.13 -18.63
N THR A 56 -9.13 23.55 -18.80
CA THR A 56 -9.68 22.53 -17.88
C THR A 56 -8.98 21.19 -18.06
N VAL A 57 -8.59 20.85 -19.28
CA VAL A 57 -7.85 19.62 -19.58
C VAL A 57 -6.47 19.63 -18.91
N TYR A 58 -5.81 20.79 -18.85
CA TYR A 58 -4.52 20.92 -18.17
C TYR A 58 -4.63 20.69 -16.66
N ILE A 59 -5.64 21.30 -16.02
CA ILE A 59 -5.91 21.12 -14.59
C ILE A 59 -6.34 19.68 -14.28
N LEU A 60 -7.14 19.08 -15.17
CA LEU A 60 -7.57 17.68 -15.05
C LEU A 60 -6.38 16.72 -15.17
N ASN A 61 -5.45 16.98 -16.11
CA ASN A 61 -4.26 16.16 -16.29
C ASN A 61 -3.32 16.26 -15.08
N LEU A 62 -3.18 17.45 -14.49
CA LEU A 62 -2.44 17.63 -13.25
C LEU A 62 -3.11 16.84 -12.11
N ALA A 63 -4.42 16.99 -11.92
CA ALA A 63 -5.18 16.25 -10.90
C ALA A 63 -5.12 14.72 -11.08
N VAL A 64 -5.12 14.23 -12.32
CA VAL A 64 -4.92 12.81 -12.64
C VAL A 64 -3.52 12.33 -12.28
N ALA A 65 -2.49 13.14 -12.55
CA ALA A 65 -1.12 12.81 -12.17
C ALA A 65 -0.98 12.72 -10.64
N ASP A 66 -1.54 13.68 -9.90
CA ASP A 66 -1.58 13.68 -8.43
C ASP A 66 -2.37 12.49 -7.88
N PHE A 67 -3.54 12.18 -8.45
CA PHE A 67 -4.34 11.02 -8.06
C PHE A 67 -3.58 9.70 -8.32
N SER A 68 -2.93 9.58 -9.48
CA SER A 68 -2.17 8.39 -9.85
C SER A 68 -0.94 8.19 -8.96
N LEU A 69 -0.24 9.27 -8.59
CA LEU A 69 0.87 9.23 -7.63
C LEU A 69 0.41 8.81 -6.24
N LEU A 70 -0.66 9.40 -5.72
CA LEU A 70 -1.22 9.04 -4.41
C LEU A 70 -1.71 7.59 -4.39
N LEU A 71 -2.34 7.14 -5.48
CA LEU A 71 -2.80 5.76 -5.64
C LEU A 71 -1.63 4.77 -5.72
N LEU A 72 -0.57 5.09 -6.45
CA LEU A 72 0.65 4.29 -6.49
C LEU A 72 1.30 4.19 -5.10
N PHE A 73 1.36 5.30 -4.36
CA PHE A 73 1.89 5.34 -3.01
C PHE A 73 1.05 4.48 -2.06
N LEU A 74 -0.29 4.56 -2.16
CA LEU A 74 -1.21 3.72 -1.41
C LEU A 74 -1.03 2.24 -1.71
N LEU A 75 -0.85 1.87 -2.98
CA LEU A 75 -0.65 0.50 -3.42
C LEU A 75 0.69 -0.06 -2.90
N LEU A 76 1.74 0.75 -2.87
CA LEU A 76 3.05 0.38 -2.33
C LEU A 76 2.97 0.12 -0.81
N ILE A 77 2.27 0.99 -0.07
CA ILE A 77 2.06 0.80 1.36
C ILE A 77 1.19 -0.43 1.64
N LEU A 78 0.14 -0.64 0.86
CA LEU A 78 -0.71 -1.82 0.97
C LEU A 78 0.09 -3.10 0.69
N ALA A 79 0.93 -3.11 -0.35
CA ALA A 79 1.82 -4.23 -0.64
C ALA A 79 2.76 -4.52 0.55
N PHE A 80 3.38 -3.50 1.13
CA PHE A 80 4.21 -3.65 2.33
C PHE A 80 3.43 -4.25 3.51
N LEU A 81 2.24 -3.72 3.79
CA LEU A 81 1.38 -4.23 4.86
C LEU A 81 0.92 -5.66 4.60
N THR A 82 0.62 -6.02 3.35
CA THR A 82 0.28 -7.41 2.99
C THR A 82 1.46 -8.34 3.20
N VAL A 83 2.68 -7.97 2.82
CA VAL A 83 3.90 -8.77 3.08
C VAL A 83 4.10 -8.97 4.58
N ALA A 84 3.94 -7.92 5.39
CA ALA A 84 3.98 -8.01 6.85
C ALA A 84 2.88 -8.95 7.38
N ALA A 85 1.65 -8.82 6.90
CA ALA A 85 0.53 -9.66 7.28
C ALA A 85 0.76 -11.13 6.91
N PHE A 86 1.22 -11.41 5.69
CA PHE A 86 1.59 -12.75 5.24
C PHE A 86 2.66 -13.34 6.12
N CYS A 87 3.69 -12.58 6.47
CA CYS A 87 4.68 -13.08 7.41
C CYS A 87 4.06 -13.43 8.78
N THR A 88 3.21 -12.59 9.35
CA THR A 88 2.55 -12.90 10.65
C THR A 88 1.55 -14.06 10.56
N SER A 89 0.90 -14.26 9.41
CA SER A 89 -0.20 -15.21 9.23
C SER A 89 0.26 -16.60 8.76
N LEU A 90 1.28 -16.64 7.91
CA LEU A 90 1.82 -17.86 7.28
C LEU A 90 2.70 -18.65 8.27
N PHE A 91 3.41 -17.94 9.16
CA PHE A 91 4.33 -18.52 10.13
C PHE A 91 3.71 -19.56 11.09
N PRO A 92 2.57 -19.28 11.78
CA PRO A 92 1.94 -20.28 12.63
C PRO A 92 1.40 -21.47 11.83
N PHE A 93 0.99 -21.24 10.58
CA PHE A 93 0.44 -22.30 9.72
C PHE A 93 1.53 -23.27 9.26
N ILE A 94 2.69 -22.76 8.84
CA ILE A 94 3.82 -23.60 8.43
C ILE A 94 4.40 -24.36 9.62
N HIS A 95 4.59 -23.72 10.77
CA HIS A 95 5.08 -24.39 11.97
C HIS A 95 4.13 -25.52 12.42
N HIS A 96 2.82 -25.26 12.40
CA HIS A 96 1.82 -26.25 12.78
C HIS A 96 1.74 -27.41 11.77
N TYR A 97 1.74 -27.11 10.47
CA TYR A 97 1.75 -28.13 9.41
C TYR A 97 3.00 -29.00 9.48
N ARG A 98 4.19 -28.42 9.71
CA ARG A 98 5.45 -29.17 9.84
C ARG A 98 5.45 -30.13 11.03
N HIS A 99 4.91 -29.71 12.18
CA HIS A 99 4.73 -30.58 13.36
C HIS A 99 3.65 -31.65 13.15
N PHE A 100 2.69 -31.41 12.26
CA PHE A 100 1.61 -32.38 12.00
C PHE A 100 2.02 -33.43 10.97
N VAL A 101 2.90 -33.08 10.02
CA VAL A 101 3.31 -33.95 8.91
C VAL A 101 4.55 -34.80 9.21
N PHE A 102 5.39 -34.40 10.18
CA PHE A 102 6.52 -35.17 10.70
C PHE A 102 6.22 -35.64 12.13
#